data_AF-A0A1Q9TQL0-F1
#
_entry.id   AF-A0A1Q9TQL0-F1
#
_cell.length_a   1.000
_cell.length_b   1.000
_cell.length_c   1.000
_cell.angle_alpha   90.00
_cell.angle_beta   90.00
_cell.angle_gamma   90.00
#
_symmetry.space_group_name_H-M   'P 1'
#
loop_
_entity.id
_entity.type
_entity.pdbx_description
1 polymer ?
#
loop_
_entity_poly.entity_id
_entity_poly.type
_entity_poly.pdbx_seq_one_letter_code
_entity_poly.pdbx_strand_id
1 'polypeptide(L)'
;MHVAGSVYAPGDVPPPEVAKLITNPKAWEGSQPPAAAVEPTPDMEDDQDDGTGDDEAPERPAKSATVEAWREYILAVADIDEADVADMTKAQLQDLADEIDADTGDE
;
A
#
# COMPACT_ATOMS: atom_id res chain seq x y z
N MET A 1 -21.70 6.46 6.93
CA MET A 1 -20.40 5.93 6.48
C MET A 1 -19.52 5.71 7.70
N HIS A 2 -18.81 4.57 7.80
CA HIS A 2 -17.83 4.36 8.88
C HIS A 2 -16.43 4.67 8.34
N VAL A 3 -15.70 5.58 8.97
CA VAL A 3 -14.32 5.94 8.59
C VAL A 3 -13.52 6.13 9.87
N ALA A 4 -12.39 5.41 10.00
CA ALA A 4 -11.54 5.44 11.19
C ALA A 4 -12.33 5.23 12.51
N GLY A 5 -13.31 4.32 12.51
CA GLY A 5 -14.14 4.01 13.69
C GLY A 5 -15.24 5.04 14.00
N SER A 6 -15.39 6.10 13.21
CA SER A 6 -16.41 7.13 13.39
C SER A 6 -17.55 6.99 12.37
N VAL A 7 -18.79 7.26 12.79
CA VAL A 7 -19.99 7.15 11.96
C VAL A 7 -20.43 8.53 11.48
N TYR A 8 -20.35 8.74 10.17
CA TYR A 8 -20.77 9.98 9.49
C TYR A 8 -22.13 9.80 8.83
N ALA A 9 -23.05 10.73 9.09
CA ALA A 9 -24.33 10.80 8.41
C ALA A 9 -24.18 11.43 7.00
N PRO A 10 -25.11 11.17 6.07
CA PRO A 10 -25.15 11.90 4.80
C PRO A 10 -25.26 13.41 5.06
N GLY A 11 -24.34 14.19 4.50
CA GLY A 11 -24.23 15.64 4.71
C GLY A 11 -23.31 16.08 5.86
N ASP A 12 -22.78 15.14 6.65
CA ASP A 12 -21.77 15.43 7.68
C ASP A 12 -20.39 15.63 7.04
N VAL A 13 -19.67 16.67 7.45
CA VAL A 13 -18.35 17.02 6.89
C VAL A 13 -17.25 16.43 7.77
N PRO A 14 -16.61 15.33 7.35
CA PRO A 14 -15.51 14.74 8.11
C PRO A 14 -14.29 15.66 8.15
N PRO A 15 -13.49 15.61 9.23
CA PRO A 15 -12.23 16.34 9.33
C PRO A 15 -11.24 15.92 8.22
N PRO A 16 -10.27 16.77 7.86
CA PRO A 16 -9.42 16.57 6.67
C PRO A 16 -8.59 15.27 6.71
N GLU A 17 -8.22 14.80 7.89
CA GLU A 17 -7.52 13.52 8.08
C GLU A 17 -8.41 12.33 7.69
N VAL A 18 -9.68 12.38 8.09
CA VAL A 18 -10.68 11.38 7.75
C VAL A 18 -11.09 11.51 6.29
N ALA A 19 -11.18 12.72 5.77
CA ALA A 19 -11.47 13.00 4.36
C ALA A 19 -10.46 12.36 3.41
N LYS A 20 -9.17 12.36 3.76
CA LYS A 20 -8.11 11.68 2.99
C LYS A 20 -8.31 10.16 2.91
N LEU A 21 -8.94 9.56 3.91
CA LEU A 21 -9.26 8.13 3.94
C LEU A 21 -10.51 7.79 3.11
N ILE A 22 -11.32 8.79 2.76
CA ILE A 22 -12.53 8.62 1.96
C ILE A 22 -12.16 8.70 0.47
N THR A 23 -11.76 7.56 -0.08
CA THR A 23 -11.43 7.42 -1.51
C THR A 23 -12.66 7.30 -2.41
N ASN A 24 -13.84 7.09 -1.83
CA ASN A 24 -15.10 6.94 -2.57
C ASN A 24 -15.76 8.30 -2.82
N PRO A 25 -15.76 8.82 -4.06
CA PRO A 25 -16.35 10.12 -4.35
C PRO A 25 -17.87 10.18 -4.08
N LYS A 26 -18.57 9.04 -4.06
CA LYS A 26 -19.99 8.95 -3.72
C LYS A 26 -20.28 9.15 -2.23
N ALA A 27 -19.25 9.13 -1.39
CA ALA A 27 -19.39 9.49 0.02
C ALA A 27 -19.55 11.00 0.22
N TRP A 28 -19.21 11.82 -0.79
CA TRP A 28 -19.34 13.27 -0.75
C TRP A 28 -20.67 13.72 -1.34
N GLU A 29 -21.40 14.58 -0.63
CA GLU A 29 -22.56 15.26 -1.18
C GLU A 29 -22.07 16.23 -2.28
N GLY A 30 -22.44 15.98 -3.54
CA GLY A 30 -21.94 16.75 -4.68
C GLY A 30 -20.65 16.21 -5.32
N SER A 31 -20.15 15.03 -4.91
CA SER A 31 -18.95 14.37 -5.48
C SER A 31 -17.65 15.19 -5.42
N GLN A 32 -17.61 16.24 -4.60
CA GLN A 32 -16.44 17.09 -4.45
C GLN A 32 -15.94 16.96 -3.01
N PRO A 33 -14.69 16.53 -2.79
CA PRO A 33 -14.12 16.55 -1.46
C PRO A 33 -14.10 18.01 -0.96
N PRO A 34 -14.27 18.26 0.36
CA PRO A 34 -14.07 19.59 0.89
C PRO A 34 -12.66 20.02 0.49
N ALA A 35 -12.57 21.13 -0.24
CA ALA A 35 -11.31 21.72 -0.61
C ALA A 35 -10.55 21.92 0.69
N ALA A 36 -9.50 21.13 0.91
CA ALA A 36 -8.61 21.31 2.04
C ALA A 36 -8.16 22.76 1.97
N ALA A 37 -8.65 23.59 2.90
CA ALA A 37 -8.15 24.93 3.09
C ALA A 37 -6.71 24.74 3.55
N VAL A 38 -5.77 24.79 2.60
CA VAL A 38 -4.35 24.77 2.86
C VAL A 38 -4.02 26.12 3.46
N GLU A 39 -4.15 26.24 4.77
CA GLU A 39 -3.46 27.30 5.52
C GLU A 39 -2.04 26.80 5.81
N PRO A 40 -0.98 27.47 5.32
CA PRO A 40 0.38 27.07 5.61
C PRO A 40 0.74 27.59 7.01
N THR A 41 0.79 26.72 8.01
CA THR A 41 1.54 27.02 9.24
C THR A 41 2.94 26.42 9.10
N PRO A 42 4.00 27.24 9.11
CA PRO A 42 5.35 26.75 9.25
C PRO A 42 5.62 26.43 10.73
N ASP A 43 6.45 25.40 10.92
CA ASP A 43 7.29 25.21 12.10
C ASP A 43 6.60 24.68 13.37
N MET A 44 6.75 23.38 13.61
CA MET A 44 6.98 22.80 14.93
C MET A 44 7.73 21.47 14.74
N GLU A 45 9.02 21.54 15.04
CA GLU A 45 9.90 20.41 15.32
C GLU A 45 9.42 19.67 16.58
N ASP A 46 9.24 18.36 16.47
CA ASP A 46 9.24 17.33 17.54
C ASP A 46 9.63 16.02 16.81
N ASP A 47 10.92 15.77 16.61
CA ASP A 47 11.84 15.09 17.53
C ASP A 47 11.38 13.67 17.90
N GLN A 48 12.00 12.70 17.19
CA GLN A 48 12.34 11.34 17.62
C GLN A 48 11.21 10.42 18.13
N ASP A 49 10.91 9.35 17.41
CA ASP A 49 11.38 8.00 17.81
C ASP A 49 11.11 6.95 16.72
N ASP A 50 12.18 6.19 16.44
CA ASP A 50 12.32 4.91 15.77
C ASP A 50 11.58 4.61 14.46
N GLY A 51 12.39 4.55 13.39
CA GLY A 51 12.05 3.86 12.17
C GLY A 51 11.59 2.44 12.44
N THR A 52 10.33 2.17 12.11
CA THR A 52 10.01 0.89 11.49
C THR A 52 10.09 1.14 9.99
N GLY A 53 11.34 1.25 9.51
CA GLY A 53 11.64 0.72 8.19
C GLY A 53 11.41 -0.77 8.30
N ASP A 54 10.14 -1.16 8.28
CA ASP A 54 9.72 -2.48 7.90
C ASP A 54 10.11 -2.57 6.44
N ASP A 55 11.39 -2.86 6.21
CA ASP A 55 11.85 -3.66 5.09
C ASP A 55 11.24 -5.07 5.27
N GLU A 56 9.92 -5.13 5.49
CA GLU A 56 9.17 -6.35 5.52
C GLU A 56 9.12 -6.73 4.06
N ALA A 57 9.86 -7.79 3.72
CA ALA A 57 9.76 -8.46 2.45
C ALA A 57 8.27 -8.48 2.04
N PRO A 58 7.92 -7.94 0.86
CA PRO A 58 6.51 -7.76 0.50
C PRO A 58 5.75 -9.08 0.64
N GLU A 59 4.51 -9.04 1.08
CA GLU A 59 3.73 -10.26 1.27
C GLU A 59 3.59 -11.05 -0.05
N ARG A 60 3.74 -12.38 0.04
CA ARG A 60 3.62 -13.27 -1.12
C ARG A 60 2.25 -13.10 -1.78
N PRO A 61 2.20 -12.76 -3.07
CA PRO A 61 0.93 -12.54 -3.75
C PRO A 61 0.13 -13.84 -3.85
N ALA A 62 -1.20 -13.72 -3.94
CA ALA A 62 -2.08 -14.88 -4.07
C ALA A 62 -1.74 -15.72 -5.32
N LYS A 63 -1.96 -17.05 -5.28
CA LYS A 63 -1.79 -17.94 -6.45
C LYS A 63 -2.60 -17.50 -7.67
N SER A 64 -3.71 -16.80 -7.47
CA SER A 64 -4.55 -16.22 -8.53
C SER A 64 -4.15 -14.82 -8.96
N ALA A 65 -3.16 -14.18 -8.33
CA ALA A 65 -2.71 -12.82 -8.66
C ALA A 65 -2.15 -12.72 -10.09
N THR A 66 -2.03 -11.49 -10.59
CA THR A 66 -1.51 -11.19 -11.93
C THR A 66 -0.02 -11.44 -12.02
N VAL A 67 0.51 -11.62 -13.24
CA VAL A 67 1.95 -11.75 -13.50
C VAL A 67 2.71 -10.56 -12.92
N GLU A 68 2.19 -9.34 -13.08
CA GLU A 68 2.79 -8.11 -12.57
C GLU A 68 2.94 -8.12 -11.04
N ALA A 69 1.92 -8.56 -10.30
CA ALA A 69 2.01 -8.68 -8.84
C ALA A 69 3.09 -9.70 -8.42
N TRP A 70 3.23 -10.79 -9.17
CA TRP A 70 4.31 -11.76 -8.94
C TRP A 70 5.69 -11.18 -9.28
N ARG A 71 5.81 -10.33 -10.30
CA ARG A 71 7.08 -9.65 -10.64
C ARG A 71 7.50 -8.67 -9.57
N GLU A 72 6.57 -7.83 -9.10
CA GLU A 72 6.84 -6.84 -8.05
C GLU A 72 7.30 -7.52 -6.76
N TYR A 73 6.66 -8.63 -6.37
CA TYR A 73 7.11 -9.46 -5.25
C TYR A 73 8.55 -9.96 -5.46
N ILE A 74 8.81 -10.64 -6.59
CA ILE A 74 10.15 -11.18 -6.88
C ILE A 74 11.20 -10.08 -6.92
N LEU A 75 10.93 -8.92 -7.51
CA LEU A 75 11.89 -7.80 -7.56
C LEU A 75 12.26 -7.24 -6.19
N ALA A 76 11.38 -7.44 -5.21
CA ALA A 76 11.56 -6.91 -3.87
C ALA A 76 12.06 -7.97 -2.87
N VAL A 77 11.80 -9.26 -3.11
CA VAL A 77 12.35 -10.37 -2.27
C VAL A 77 13.62 -11.00 -2.86
N ALA A 78 13.79 -10.91 -4.17
CA ALA A 78 14.94 -11.42 -4.89
C ALA A 78 15.72 -10.23 -5.44
N ASP A 79 17.04 -10.25 -5.25
CA ASP A 79 17.95 -9.28 -5.86
C ASP A 79 18.14 -9.63 -7.36
N ILE A 80 17.08 -9.43 -8.14
CA ILE A 80 17.00 -9.74 -9.57
C ILE A 80 16.54 -8.50 -10.32
N ASP A 81 17.05 -8.26 -11.52
CA ASP A 81 16.66 -7.13 -12.35
C ASP A 81 15.25 -7.29 -12.95
N GLU A 82 14.56 -6.15 -13.15
CA GLU A 82 13.23 -6.10 -13.78
C GLU A 82 13.22 -6.75 -15.17
N ALA A 83 14.32 -6.61 -15.92
CA ALA A 83 14.45 -7.17 -17.26
C ALA A 83 14.39 -8.70 -17.27
N ASP A 84 14.93 -9.37 -16.25
CA ASP A 84 14.93 -10.82 -16.13
C ASP A 84 13.53 -11.36 -15.79
N VAL A 85 12.81 -10.68 -14.90
CA VAL A 85 11.43 -11.08 -14.54
C VAL A 85 10.39 -10.64 -15.57
N ALA A 86 10.72 -9.68 -16.44
CA ALA A 86 9.82 -9.16 -17.47
C ALA A 86 9.49 -10.18 -18.58
N ASP A 87 10.40 -11.12 -18.87
CA ASP A 87 10.16 -12.22 -19.81
C ASP A 87 9.59 -13.48 -19.12
N MET A 88 9.67 -13.53 -17.78
CA MET A 88 9.15 -14.67 -17.02
C MET A 88 7.62 -14.73 -17.03
N THR A 89 7.13 -15.97 -17.14
CA THR A 89 5.72 -16.31 -17.00
C THR A 89 5.33 -16.36 -15.52
N LYS A 90 4.02 -16.24 -15.23
CA LYS A 90 3.49 -16.39 -13.86
C LYS A 90 3.96 -17.68 -13.18
N ALA A 91 4.00 -18.79 -13.91
CA ALA A 91 4.42 -20.08 -13.36
C ALA A 91 5.90 -20.06 -12.92
N GLN A 92 6.77 -19.44 -13.71
CA GLN A 92 8.20 -19.28 -13.36
C GLN A 92 8.38 -18.36 -12.16
N LEU A 93 7.64 -17.25 -12.09
CA LEU A 93 7.69 -16.36 -10.93
C LEU A 93 7.17 -17.02 -9.64
N GLN A 94 6.16 -17.89 -9.76
CA GLN A 94 5.63 -18.66 -8.63
C GLN A 94 6.61 -19.72 -8.12
N ASP A 95 7.30 -20.38 -9.04
CA ASP A 95 8.35 -21.37 -8.76
C ASP A 95 9.55 -20.71 -8.06
N LEU A 96 10.01 -19.57 -8.60
CA LEU A 96 11.07 -18.77 -8.01
C LEU A 96 10.71 -18.23 -6.61
N ALA A 97 9.45 -17.80 -6.42
CA ALA A 97 8.97 -17.40 -5.10
C ALA A 97 8.94 -18.56 -4.10
N ASP A 98 8.73 -19.80 -4.56
CA ASP A 98 8.78 -21.00 -3.72
C ASP A 98 10.22 -21.35 -3.35
N GLU A 99 11.15 -21.17 -4.29
CA GLU A 99 12.60 -21.34 -4.07
C GLU A 99 13.13 -20.35 -3.02
N ILE A 100 12.73 -19.08 -3.10
CA ILE A 100 13.13 -18.04 -2.12
C ILE A 100 12.56 -18.35 -0.73
N ASP A 101 11.30 -18.76 -0.64
CA ASP A 101 10.64 -19.11 0.63
C ASP A 101 11.28 -20.37 1.26
N ALA A 102 11.70 -21.33 0.42
CA ALA A 102 12.40 -22.53 0.86
C ALA A 102 13.84 -22.25 1.35
N ASP A 103 14.56 -21.32 0.73
CA ASP A 103 15.92 -20.92 1.14
C ASP A 103 15.91 -20.13 2.46
N THR A 104 14.84 -19.37 2.72
CA THR A 104 14.66 -18.57 3.95
C THR A 104 14.19 -19.43 5.16
N GLY A 105 13.83 -20.69 4.94
CA GLY A 105 13.20 -21.57 5.94
C GLY A 105 14.13 -22.50 6.73
N ASP A 106 15.44 -22.47 6.51
CA ASP A 106 16.42 -23.37 7.18
C ASP A 106 17.33 -22.56 8.14
N GLU A 107 16.82 -22.19 9.32
CA GLU A 107 17.59 -21.72 10.48
C GLU A 107 17.14 -22.39 11.79
#